data_AF-A0A1V5B1E9-F1
#
_entry.id   AF-A0A1V5B1E9-F1
#
_cell.length_a   1.000
_cell.length_b   1.000
_cell.length_c   1.000
_cell.angle_alpha   90.00
_cell.angle_beta   90.00
_cell.angle_gamma   90.00
#
_symmetry.space_group_name_H-M   'P 1'
#
loop_
_entity.id
_entity.type
_entity.pdbx_description
1 polymer ?
#
loop_
_entity_poly.entity_id
_entity_poly.type
_entity_poly.pdbx_seq_one_letter_code
_entity_poly.pdbx_strand_id
1 'polypeptide(L)' 'MAILEEEKEPGPRYLAEIVEVAREKNLTTIFVDKNFNPKSAEIIAEEIDGRVVPLDPLAEDYAANMRHVGQEIAESLKG' A
#
# COMPACT_ATOMS: atom_id res chain seq x y z
N MET A 1 14.40 22.90 2.09
CA MET A 1 13.03 23.09 2.60
C MET A 1 12.27 21.84 2.20
N ALA A 2 12.01 20.93 3.14
CA ALA A 2 11.26 19.71 2.85
C ALA A 2 9.80 20.11 2.66
N ILE A 3 9.27 19.86 1.47
CA ILE A 3 7.87 20.09 1.14
C ILE A 3 7.14 18.88 1.72
N LEU A 4 6.58 19.03 2.92
CA LEU A 4 5.56 18.13 3.46
C LEU A 4 4.26 18.44 2.70
N GLU A 5 4.20 18.06 1.42
CA GLU A 5 2.99 18.19 0.62
C GLU A 5 2.03 17.05 0.98
N GLU A 6 1.10 17.41 1.86
CA GLU A 6 -0.22 16.82 2.06
C GLU A 6 -0.31 15.38 2.62
N GLU A 7 -0.12 15.26 3.94
CA GLU A 7 -0.83 14.26 4.76
C GLU A 7 -2.34 14.58 4.83
N LYS A 8 -3.03 14.68 3.69
CA LYS A 8 -4.49 14.68 3.68
C LYS A 8 -4.94 13.27 3.38
N GLU A 9 -5.81 12.75 4.25
CA GLU A 9 -6.49 11.49 3.96
C GLU A 9 -7.18 11.59 2.59
N PRO A 10 -7.00 10.58 1.73
CA PRO A 10 -7.66 10.54 0.44
C PRO A 10 -9.18 10.63 0.62
N GLY A 11 -9.81 11.53 -0.13
CA GLY A 11 -11.27 11.66 -0.10
C GLY A 11 -11.97 10.40 -0.64
N PRO A 12 -13.26 10.18 -0.30
CA PRO A 12 -13.99 8.97 -0.68
C PRO A 12 -14.02 8.70 -2.20
N ARG A 13 -14.07 9.76 -3.00
CA ARG A 13 -14.06 9.64 -4.48
C ARG A 13 -12.74 9.08 -5.01
N TYR A 14 -11.62 9.50 -4.43
CA TYR A 14 -10.31 9.04 -4.83
C TYR A 14 -10.07 7.58 -4.40
N LEU A 15 -10.56 7.20 -3.22
CA LEU A 15 -10.54 5.79 -2.79
C LEU A 15 -11.32 4.89 -3.76
N ALA A 16 -12.50 5.33 -4.21
CA ALA A 16 -13.29 4.60 -5.20
C ALA A 16 -12.53 4.46 -6.54
N GLU A 17 -11.87 5.52 -7.01
CA GLU A 17 -11.05 5.47 -8.23
C GLU A 17 -9.89 4.46 -8.10
N ILE A 18 -9.25 4.38 -6.92
CA ILE A 18 -8.21 3.38 -6.66
C ILE A 18 -8.77 1.96 -6.72
N VAL A 19 -9.91 1.70 -6.08
CA VAL A 19 -10.56 0.38 -6.08
C VAL A 19 -10.89 -0.06 -7.51
N GLU A 20 -11.46 0.81 -8.33
CA GLU A 20 -11.78 0.50 -9.72
C GLU A 20 -10.53 0.15 -10.53
N VAL A 21 -9.49 0.98 -10.45
CA VAL A 21 -8.21 0.70 -11.15
C VAL A 21 -7.58 -0.61 -10.68
N ALA A 22 -7.64 -0.90 -9.38
CA ALA A 22 -7.11 -2.13 -8.81
C ALA A 22 -7.88 -3.37 -9.31
N ARG A 23 -9.21 -3.31 -9.36
CA ARG A 23 -10.06 -4.38 -9.92
C ARG A 23 -9.79 -4.59 -11.42
N GLU A 24 -9.77 -3.52 -12.21
CA GLU A 24 -9.50 -3.60 -13.65
C GLU A 24 -8.15 -4.23 -13.97
N LYS A 25 -7.14 -3.97 -13.12
CA LYS A 25 -5.79 -4.49 -13.27
C LYS A 25 -5.53 -5.80 -12.51
N ASN A 26 -6.55 -6.38 -11.87
CA ASN A 26 -6.43 -7.56 -11.01
C ASN A 26 -5.31 -7.44 -9.97
N LEU A 27 -5.17 -6.27 -9.35
CA LEU A 27 -4.22 -6.05 -8.28
C LEU A 27 -4.74 -6.67 -6.98
N THR A 28 -3.91 -7.45 -6.31
CA THR A 28 -4.26 -8.18 -5.08
C THR A 28 -3.45 -7.73 -3.86
N THR A 29 -2.51 -6.80 -4.04
CA THR A 29 -1.59 -6.37 -2.98
C THR A 29 -1.52 -4.84 -2.93
N ILE A 30 -1.72 -4.27 -1.75
CA ILE A 30 -1.63 -2.83 -1.47
C ILE A 30 -0.45 -2.59 -0.54
N PHE A 31 0.54 -1.84 -1.01
CA PHE A 31 1.68 -1.43 -0.20
C PHE A 31 1.41 -0.07 0.45
N VAL A 32 1.59 0.03 1.76
CA VAL A 32 1.35 1.28 2.52
C VAL A 32 2.48 1.60 3.46
N ASP A 33 2.80 2.87 3.65
CA ASP A 33 3.74 3.28 4.71
C ASP A 33 3.13 2.97 6.09
N LYS A 34 3.93 2.43 7.02
CA LYS A 34 3.48 2.13 8.39
C LYS A 34 2.89 3.33 9.14
N ASN A 35 3.24 4.56 8.75
CA ASN A 35 2.76 5.79 9.38
C ASN A 35 1.44 6.29 8.77
N PHE A 36 0.98 5.69 7.66
CA PHE A 36 -0.28 6.03 7.02
C PHE A 36 -1.48 5.43 7.78
N ASN A 37 -2.66 6.05 7.69
CA ASN A 37 -3.87 5.52 8.33
C ASN A 37 -4.21 4.14 7.75
N PRO A 38 -4.12 3.05 8.54
CA PRO A 38 -4.31 1.69 8.04
C PRO A 38 -5.75 1.45 7.55
N LYS A 39 -6.73 2.18 8.09
CA LYS A 39 -8.15 1.96 7.81
C LYS A 39 -8.51 2.15 6.34
N SER A 40 -7.93 3.15 5.68
CA SER A 40 -8.19 3.39 4.26
C SER A 40 -7.61 2.27 3.39
N ALA A 41 -6.44 1.75 3.78
CA ALA A 41 -5.78 0.65 3.07
C ALA A 41 -6.56 -0.66 3.23
N GLU A 42 -7.05 -0.93 4.44
CA GLU A 42 -7.88 -2.10 4.77
C GLU A 42 -9.17 -2.10 3.95
N ILE A 43 -9.87 -0.96 3.86
CA ILE A 43 -11.10 -0.84 3.06
C ILE A 43 -10.84 -1.17 1.59
N ILE A 44 -9.77 -0.63 1.00
CA ILE A 44 -9.44 -0.92 -0.40
C ILE A 44 -9.11 -2.41 -0.56
N ALA A 45 -8.34 -2.99 0.36
CA ALA A 45 -7.95 -4.40 0.30
C ALA A 45 -9.17 -5.33 0.36
N GLU A 46 -10.12 -5.05 1.25
CA GLU A 46 -11.39 -5.79 1.33
C GLU A 46 -12.18 -5.72 0.01
N GLU A 47 -12.26 -4.53 -0.61
CA GLU A 47 -13.00 -4.34 -1.86
C GLU A 47 -12.38 -5.07 -3.06
N ILE A 48 -11.08 -5.34 -3.04
CA ILE A 48 -10.37 -5.99 -4.16
C ILE A 48 -10.02 -7.46 -3.88
N ASP A 49 -10.50 -8.03 -2.78
CA ASP A 49 -10.09 -9.36 -2.28
C ASP A 49 -8.55 -9.50 -2.20
N GLY A 50 -7.92 -8.43 -1.72
CA GLY A 50 -6.47 -8.28 -1.64
C GLY A 50 -5.95 -8.24 -0.22
N ARG A 51 -4.64 -7.98 -0.09
CA ARG A 51 -3.94 -7.86 1.20
C ARG A 51 -3.18 -6.55 1.31
N VAL A 52 -3.07 -6.03 2.53
CA VAL A 52 -2.25 -4.87 2.85
C VAL A 52 -0.88 -5.33 3.32
N VAL A 53 0.17 -4.75 2.73
CA VAL A 53 1.56 -4.96 3.13
C VAL A 53 2.13 -3.63 3.63
N PRO A 54 2.38 -3.49 4.94
CA PRO A 54 3.03 -2.29 5.45
C PRO A 54 4.51 -2.27 5.07
N LEU A 55 4.98 -1.12 4.64
CA LEU A 55 6.37 -0.81 4.34
C LEU A 55 6.93 0.08 5.45
N ASP A 56 8.12 -0.25 5.94
CA ASP A 56 8.85 0.55 6.91
C ASP A 56 10.13 1.12 6.30
N PRO A 57 10.11 2.34 5.73
CA PRO A 57 11.31 2.96 5.17
C PRO A 57 12.41 3.25 6.20
N LEU A 58 12.04 3.30 7.49
CA LEU A 58 12.90 3.65 8.62
C LEU A 58 13.19 2.44 9.52
N ALA A 59 13.07 1.23 8.98
CA ALA A 59 13.41 0.01 9.70
C ALA A 59 14.87 0.05 10.17
N GLU A 60 15.11 -0.30 11.43
CA GLU A 60 16.45 -0.33 12.04
C GLU A 60 17.38 -1.28 11.27
N ASP A 61 16.89 -2.48 10.90
CA ASP A 61 17.56 -3.37 9.96
C ASP A 61 17.09 -3.11 8.53
N TYR A 62 17.71 -2.11 7.92
CA TYR A 62 17.42 -1.70 6.54
C TYR A 62 17.61 -2.84 5.52
N ALA A 63 18.64 -3.67 5.68
CA ALA A 63 18.95 -4.73 4.72
C ALA A 63 17.95 -5.88 4.80
N ALA A 64 17.52 -6.27 6.01
CA ALA A 64 16.45 -7.24 6.17
C ALA A 64 15.13 -6.70 5.63
N ASN A 65 14.80 -5.43 5.92
CA ASN A 65 13.61 -4.77 5.42
C ASN A 65 13.56 -4.72 3.89
N MET A 66 14.64 -4.28 3.22
CA MET A 66 14.68 -4.26 1.74
C MET A 66 14.52 -5.66 1.12
N ARG A 67 15.05 -6.71 1.77
CA ARG A 67 14.83 -8.10 1.31
C ARG A 67 13.37 -8.51 1.47
N HIS A 68 12.75 -8.20 2.61
CA HIS A 68 11.34 -8.47 2.86
C HIS A 68 10.45 -7.76 1.84
N VAL A 69 10.65 -6.46 1.62
CA VAL A 69 9.92 -5.69 0.60
C VAL A 69 10.09 -6.31 -0.79
N GLY A 70 11.32 -6.70 -1.15
CA GLY A 70 11.57 -7.39 -2.43
C GLY A 70 10.83 -8.73 -2.56
N GLN A 71 10.72 -9.49 -1.47
CA GLN A 71 9.94 -10.74 -1.43
C GLN A 71 8.45 -10.48 -1.62
N GLU A 72 7.87 -9.51 -0.91
CA GLU A 72 6.45 -9.16 -1.01
C GLU A 72 6.08 -8.69 -2.43
N ILE A 73 6.94 -7.88 -3.07
CA ILE A 73 6.77 -7.49 -4.47
C ILE A 73 6.83 -8.73 -5.37
N ALA A 74 7.83 -9.59 -5.21
CA ALA A 74 7.96 -10.80 -6.02
C ALA A 74 6.79 -11.78 -5.86
N GLU A 75 6.19 -11.85 -4.68
CA GLU A 75 4.99 -12.64 -4.40
C GLU A 75 3.75 -12.03 -5.05
N SER A 76 3.60 -10.70 -4.99
CA SER A 76 2.48 -10.00 -5.62
C SER A 76 2.39 -10.18 -7.14
N LEU A 77 3.52 -10.50 -7.80
CA LEU A 77 3.59 -10.74 -9.25
C LEU A 77 3.31 -12.18 -9.67
N LYS A 78 3.14 -13.12 -8.73
CA LYS A 78 2.87 -14.54 -9.02
C LYS A 78 1.38 -14.88 -9.05
N GLY A 79 0.52 -13.95 -8.63
CA GLY A 79 -0.94 -14.05 -8.67
C GLY A 79 -1.50 -13.83 -10.05
#